data_AF-A0A0C3MYU8-F1
#
_entry.id   AF-A0A0C3MYU8-F1
#
_cell.length_a   1.000
_cell.length_b   1.000
_cell.length_c   1.000
_cell.angle_alpha   90.00
_cell.angle_beta   90.00
_cell.angle_gamma   90.00
#
_symmetry.space_group_name_H-M   'P 1'
#
loop_
_entity.id
_entity.type
_entity.pdbx_description
1 polymer ?
#
loop_
_entity_poly.entity_id
_entity_poly.type
_entity_poly.pdbx_seq_one_letter_code
_entity_poly.pdbx_strand_id
1 'polypeptide(L)'
;MDTDPSSLPSNLEDLDPVISQTSEPEPATADAFPTVEVPLSDLWNAISNSHYYCVCEPVDLFQELQDVLASGDMPFYTPASCSIPAHNNLGIDDGSDLDFGIELPSEEEPAPGSMHVNFQHFLTELLFSSPRLPFSKPQKRAILSWAKELGAQDIPSLYSLNRCHEEIKNLVGNPTRKVISASGNIFYINDIANSIAKDYANPLTRFAMQDFPEDGGEGMSQVFNGGKLLHELPSPPAIRVDGTVYFVDELLQECSGDYFFPEHFFLAAPEAIAGSATGFLPTKAVYALGWAATRTEAGFIINDEREIIPTASFQRSFEEISRCPSELACGLTESSKKSGSLCPNVWHRKSGGRMAYNVPLIIFMDDISGNILKQWNKHHVIYVMNANLPREMLEQEFYVHFMMSSPHAAPMELMHAMKESIS
;
A
#
# COMPACT_ATOMS: atom_id res chain seq x y z
N MET A 1 -51.73 33.91 -20.47
CA MET A 1 -53.01 33.34 -20.88
C MET A 1 -52.75 31.89 -21.24
N ASP A 2 -53.14 31.04 -20.30
CA ASP A 2 -53.69 29.70 -20.47
C ASP A 2 -52.95 28.68 -21.36
N THR A 3 -52.27 27.77 -20.68
CA THR A 3 -52.00 26.40 -21.13
C THR A 3 -53.06 25.46 -20.56
N ASP A 4 -53.78 24.72 -21.41
CA ASP A 4 -54.30 23.37 -21.10
C ASP A 4 -54.76 22.67 -22.41
N PRO A 5 -54.98 21.34 -22.46
CA PRO A 5 -54.45 20.53 -23.55
C PRO A 5 -55.52 19.60 -24.17
N SER A 6 -55.09 18.41 -24.61
CA SER A 6 -55.89 17.26 -25.09
C SER A 6 -56.26 17.22 -26.58
N SER A 7 -55.56 16.36 -27.33
CA SER A 7 -56.18 15.25 -28.10
C SER A 7 -55.10 14.38 -28.76
N LEU A 8 -55.07 13.09 -28.39
CA LEU A 8 -54.43 12.01 -29.18
C LEU A 8 -55.40 11.59 -30.30
N PRO A 9 -54.89 11.06 -31.43
CA PRO A 9 -54.70 9.60 -31.61
C PRO A 9 -53.30 9.28 -32.16
N SER A 10 -52.56 8.23 -31.75
CA SER A 10 -52.82 6.77 -31.76
C SER A 10 -52.94 6.14 -33.15
N ASN A 11 -52.05 5.17 -33.43
CA ASN A 11 -52.04 4.18 -34.54
C ASN A 11 -51.56 4.74 -35.91
N LEU A 12 -50.82 3.98 -36.74
CA LEU A 12 -50.09 2.70 -36.58
C LEU A 12 -49.07 2.61 -37.75
N GLU A 13 -47.96 1.90 -37.53
CA GLU A 13 -47.17 1.10 -38.52
C GLU A 13 -46.66 1.72 -39.85
N ASP A 14 -45.68 1.03 -40.43
CA ASP A 14 -44.99 1.25 -41.72
C ASP A 14 -44.17 2.54 -41.92
N LEU A 15 -42.88 2.44 -41.61
CA LEU A 15 -41.78 2.93 -42.46
C LEU A 15 -40.46 2.22 -42.08
N ASP A 16 -39.96 1.34 -42.94
CA ASP A 16 -38.68 0.63 -42.75
C ASP A 16 -37.48 1.61 -42.68
N PRO A 17 -36.51 1.41 -41.75
CA PRO A 17 -35.29 2.20 -41.73
C PRO A 17 -34.30 1.74 -42.81
N VAL A 18 -33.93 2.67 -43.68
CA VAL A 18 -32.88 2.50 -44.69
C VAL A 18 -31.54 2.14 -44.02
N ILE A 19 -31.00 0.96 -44.36
CA ILE A 19 -29.70 0.50 -43.87
C ILE A 19 -28.58 1.34 -44.51
N SER A 20 -28.05 2.29 -43.74
CA SER A 20 -26.77 2.94 -44.05
C SER A 20 -25.63 2.06 -43.51
N GLN A 21 -24.82 1.49 -44.40
CA GLN A 21 -23.63 0.73 -44.01
C GLN A 21 -22.53 1.68 -43.52
N THR A 22 -22.42 1.85 -42.20
CA THR A 22 -21.20 2.30 -41.54
C THR A 22 -20.52 1.10 -40.92
N SER A 23 -19.33 0.75 -41.43
CA SER A 23 -18.51 -0.35 -40.93
C SER A 23 -18.11 -0.13 -39.46
N GLU A 24 -18.44 -1.08 -38.60
CA GLU A 24 -17.84 -1.18 -37.26
C GLU A 24 -16.32 -1.39 -37.40
N PRO A 25 -15.49 -0.72 -36.58
CA PRO A 25 -14.08 -1.09 -36.48
C PRO A 25 -13.97 -2.42 -35.72
N GLU A 26 -13.15 -3.35 -36.22
CA GLU A 26 -12.86 -4.60 -35.51
C GLU A 26 -12.29 -4.29 -34.11
N PRO A 27 -12.61 -5.11 -33.08
CA PRO A 27 -11.99 -4.96 -31.78
C PRO A 27 -10.50 -5.24 -31.91
N ALA A 28 -9.67 -4.23 -31.65
CA ALA A 28 -8.23 -4.42 -31.56
C ALA A 28 -7.94 -5.51 -30.53
N THR A 29 -7.27 -6.57 -30.97
CA THR A 29 -6.80 -7.64 -30.08
C THR A 29 -5.84 -7.03 -29.07
N ALA A 30 -6.31 -6.84 -27.84
CA ALA A 30 -5.42 -6.59 -26.72
C ALA A 30 -4.49 -7.79 -26.62
N ASP A 31 -3.19 -7.57 -26.84
CA ASP A 31 -2.18 -8.58 -26.59
C ASP A 31 -2.22 -8.92 -25.11
N ALA A 32 -2.91 -10.01 -24.79
CA ALA A 32 -2.96 -10.56 -23.45
C ALA A 32 -1.55 -11.05 -23.11
N PHE A 33 -0.82 -10.24 -22.34
CA PHE A 33 0.38 -10.70 -21.66
C PHE A 33 0.04 -12.01 -20.96
N PRO A 34 0.74 -13.12 -21.26
CA PRO A 34 0.38 -14.41 -20.68
C PRO A 34 0.54 -14.31 -19.17
N THR A 35 -0.56 -14.48 -18.45
CA THR A 35 -0.56 -14.62 -17.00
C THR A 35 0.19 -15.90 -16.66
N VAL A 36 1.51 -15.78 -16.44
CA VAL A 36 2.33 -16.89 -15.98
C VAL A 36 1.92 -17.15 -14.53
N GLU A 37 1.04 -18.13 -14.33
CA GLU A 37 0.74 -18.68 -13.01
C GLU A 37 2.01 -19.35 -12.47
N VAL A 38 2.84 -18.57 -11.78
CA VAL A 38 4.02 -19.11 -11.07
C VAL A 38 3.49 -19.86 -9.84
N PRO A 39 3.78 -21.17 -9.71
CA PRO A 39 3.39 -21.92 -8.52
C PRO A 39 3.96 -21.26 -7.27
N LEU A 40 3.16 -21.14 -6.20
CA LEU A 40 3.59 -20.49 -4.96
C LEU A 40 4.83 -21.20 -4.34
N SER A 41 4.99 -22.50 -4.62
CA SER A 41 6.19 -23.29 -4.29
C SER A 41 7.46 -22.74 -4.93
N ASP A 42 7.38 -22.18 -6.13
CA ASP A 42 8.56 -21.84 -6.94
C ASP A 42 9.06 -20.44 -6.56
N LEU A 43 8.14 -19.54 -6.23
CA LEU A 43 8.43 -18.30 -5.50
C LEU A 43 9.05 -18.58 -4.13
N TRP A 44 8.56 -19.58 -3.40
CA TRP A 44 9.07 -19.91 -2.06
C TRP A 44 10.43 -20.61 -2.08
N ASN A 45 10.64 -21.56 -3.00
CA ASN A 45 11.90 -22.30 -3.16
C ASN A 45 13.06 -21.39 -3.58
N ALA A 46 12.79 -20.26 -4.25
CA ALA A 46 13.78 -19.22 -4.53
C ALA A 46 14.30 -18.50 -3.27
N ILE A 47 13.51 -18.51 -2.18
CA ILE A 47 13.76 -17.81 -0.91
C ILE A 47 14.21 -18.81 0.19
N SER A 48 13.82 -20.09 0.11
CA SER A 48 13.84 -21.03 1.25
C SER A 48 15.18 -21.68 1.60
N ASN A 49 16.33 -21.05 1.30
CA ASN A 49 17.65 -21.54 1.74
C ASN A 49 18.08 -20.98 3.11
N SER A 50 17.23 -20.21 3.79
CA SER A 50 17.34 -19.92 5.23
C SER A 50 16.00 -20.17 5.92
N HIS A 51 16.02 -20.93 7.01
CA HIS A 51 14.85 -21.18 7.87
C HIS A 51 14.65 -20.12 8.96
N TYR A 52 15.42 -19.03 8.94
CA TYR A 52 15.43 -18.02 9.99
C TYR A 52 15.55 -16.61 9.43
N TYR A 53 14.66 -15.71 9.86
CA TYR A 53 14.78 -14.27 9.67
C TYR A 53 14.65 -13.59 11.03
N CYS A 54 15.76 -13.04 11.57
CA CYS A 54 15.66 -12.09 12.67
C CYS A 54 15.50 -10.68 12.11
N VAL A 55 14.36 -10.04 12.35
CA VAL A 55 14.23 -8.58 12.21
C VAL A 55 14.86 -7.93 13.44
N CYS A 56 16.19 -8.05 13.53
CA CYS A 56 16.99 -7.63 14.68
C CYS A 56 17.29 -6.10 14.67
N GLU A 57 17.12 -5.42 13.53
CA GLU A 57 17.31 -3.97 13.37
C GLU A 57 16.19 -3.33 12.52
N PRO A 58 15.92 -2.01 12.66
CA PRO A 58 14.88 -1.31 11.91
C PRO A 58 15.33 -0.97 10.48
N VAL A 59 15.53 -2.01 9.67
CA VAL A 59 15.92 -1.91 8.25
C VAL A 59 14.72 -1.55 7.39
N ASP A 60 14.93 -0.68 6.40
CA ASP A 60 13.95 -0.42 5.32
C ASP A 60 14.00 -1.62 4.35
N LEU A 61 13.23 -2.67 4.65
CA LEU A 61 13.21 -3.93 3.89
C LEU A 61 12.87 -3.73 2.41
N PHE A 62 12.17 -2.65 2.05
CA PHE A 62 11.91 -2.34 0.64
C PHE A 62 13.15 -1.74 -0.04
N GLN A 63 13.89 -0.85 0.63
CA GLN A 63 15.18 -0.38 0.13
C GLN A 63 16.19 -1.54 0.00
N GLU A 64 16.26 -2.43 1.00
CA GLU A 64 17.11 -3.64 0.94
C GLU A 64 16.76 -4.51 -0.28
N LEU A 65 15.46 -4.72 -0.54
CA LEU A 65 14.98 -5.43 -1.73
C LEU A 65 15.37 -4.70 -3.03
N GLN A 66 15.21 -3.37 -3.10
CA GLN A 66 15.59 -2.58 -4.27
C GLN A 66 17.10 -2.64 -4.54
N ASP A 67 17.92 -2.51 -3.50
CA ASP A 67 19.38 -2.53 -3.59
C ASP A 67 19.88 -3.91 -4.06
N VAL A 68 19.28 -5.00 -3.56
CA VAL A 68 19.60 -6.37 -3.98
C VAL A 68 19.13 -6.67 -5.41
N LEU A 69 17.94 -6.22 -5.81
CA LEU A 69 17.48 -6.32 -7.19
C LEU A 69 18.35 -5.50 -8.16
N ALA A 70 18.89 -4.37 -7.70
CA ALA A 70 19.79 -3.52 -8.48
C ALA A 70 21.23 -4.08 -8.57
N SER A 71 21.72 -4.80 -7.55
CA SER A 71 23.02 -5.50 -7.61
C SER A 71 22.98 -6.76 -8.47
N GLY A 72 21.78 -7.29 -8.74
CA GLY A 72 21.58 -8.55 -9.46
C GLY A 72 21.74 -9.79 -8.57
N ASP A 73 21.78 -9.60 -7.25
CA ASP A 73 21.78 -10.69 -6.27
C ASP A 73 20.36 -11.19 -6.01
N MET A 74 20.24 -12.40 -5.46
CA MET A 74 18.93 -12.93 -5.06
C MET A 74 18.46 -12.22 -3.78
N PRO A 75 17.20 -11.71 -3.71
CA PRO A 75 16.66 -11.15 -2.49
C PRO A 75 16.75 -12.19 -1.36
N PHE A 76 17.25 -11.74 -0.21
CA PHE A 76 17.39 -12.50 1.05
C PHE A 76 18.55 -13.53 1.10
N TYR A 77 19.80 -13.05 1.03
CA TYR A 77 20.98 -13.84 1.44
C TYR A 77 21.26 -13.68 2.95
N THR A 78 21.32 -14.79 3.71
CA THR A 78 21.86 -14.81 5.08
C THR A 78 22.92 -15.92 5.25
N PRO A 79 23.90 -15.76 6.15
CA PRO A 79 25.17 -16.48 6.06
C PRO A 79 25.08 -17.95 6.51
N ALA A 80 25.69 -18.83 5.72
CA ALA A 80 25.72 -20.26 5.98
C ALA A 80 26.70 -20.65 7.10
N SER A 81 26.19 -20.91 8.32
CA SER A 81 26.69 -22.00 9.19
C SER A 81 25.91 -22.16 10.50
N CYS A 82 25.09 -23.21 10.61
CA CYS A 82 25.09 -24.10 11.78
C CYS A 82 24.41 -25.44 11.45
N SER A 83 24.86 -26.53 12.05
CA SER A 83 24.49 -27.91 11.66
C SER A 83 24.35 -28.83 12.87
N ILE A 84 23.66 -29.98 12.68
CA ILE A 84 23.57 -31.17 13.57
C ILE A 84 22.41 -31.11 14.60
N PRO A 85 21.67 -32.21 14.92
CA PRO A 85 21.39 -33.45 14.16
C PRO A 85 19.88 -33.76 14.00
N ALA A 86 19.55 -34.74 13.14
CA ALA A 86 18.22 -35.36 13.11
C ALA A 86 18.02 -36.38 14.26
N HIS A 87 16.84 -36.41 14.89
CA HIS A 87 16.41 -37.51 15.77
C HIS A 87 14.97 -37.96 15.51
N ASN A 88 14.87 -39.02 14.69
CA ASN A 88 13.93 -40.14 14.65
C ASN A 88 12.46 -40.02 15.17
N ASN A 89 11.56 -40.48 14.29
CA ASN A 89 10.18 -40.90 14.52
C ASN A 89 9.92 -41.82 15.74
N LEU A 90 8.82 -41.54 16.45
CA LEU A 90 7.88 -42.45 17.15
C LEU A 90 6.47 -41.78 17.20
N GLY A 91 5.33 -42.48 17.33
CA GLY A 91 5.16 -43.94 17.40
C GLY A 91 3.73 -44.52 17.55
N ILE A 92 2.66 -43.85 17.08
CA ILE A 92 1.21 -44.23 17.16
C ILE A 92 0.52 -43.99 18.53
N ASP A 93 -0.53 -43.16 18.53
CA ASP A 93 -1.87 -43.41 19.13
C ASP A 93 -2.81 -42.29 18.61
N ASP A 94 -3.94 -42.55 17.96
CA ASP A 94 -5.23 -43.03 18.52
C ASP A 94 -6.09 -41.86 19.05
N GLY A 95 -7.41 -41.94 18.86
CA GLY A 95 -8.31 -40.81 19.05
C GLY A 95 -9.21 -40.98 20.26
N SER A 96 -8.88 -40.33 21.38
CA SER A 96 -9.85 -40.06 22.46
C SER A 96 -9.57 -38.73 23.17
N ASP A 97 -10.63 -37.95 23.42
CA ASP A 97 -10.59 -36.78 24.30
C ASP A 97 -10.52 -37.27 25.76
N LEU A 98 -9.33 -37.22 26.36
CA LEU A 98 -9.17 -37.39 27.82
C LEU A 98 -8.17 -36.38 28.39
N ASP A 99 -8.71 -35.42 29.14
CA ASP A 99 -7.97 -34.57 30.06
C ASP A 99 -7.42 -35.42 31.22
N PHE A 100 -6.10 -35.63 31.26
CA PHE A 100 -5.39 -36.16 32.42
C PHE A 100 -4.04 -35.44 32.58
N GLY A 101 -3.90 -34.73 33.69
CA GLY A 101 -2.72 -33.93 33.99
C GLY A 101 -1.45 -34.76 34.11
N ILE A 102 -0.54 -34.56 33.16
CA ILE A 102 0.88 -34.95 33.24
C ILE A 102 1.68 -33.65 33.28
N GLU A 103 2.58 -33.52 34.24
CA GLU A 103 3.47 -32.36 34.35
C GLU A 103 4.35 -32.25 33.10
N LEU A 104 4.23 -31.14 32.38
CA LEU A 104 5.12 -30.83 31.26
C LEU A 104 6.56 -30.68 31.78
N PRO A 105 7.58 -31.22 31.08
CA PRO A 105 8.95 -30.79 31.34
C PRO A 105 9.03 -29.28 31.09
N SER A 106 9.81 -28.57 31.90
CA SER A 106 9.94 -27.12 31.81
C SER A 106 10.37 -26.70 30.40
N GLU A 107 9.44 -26.12 29.64
CA GLU A 107 9.74 -25.51 28.35
C GLU A 107 10.77 -24.39 28.58
N GLU A 108 11.94 -24.50 27.94
CA GLU A 108 12.82 -23.34 27.80
C GLU A 108 12.04 -22.29 26.99
N GLU A 109 11.83 -21.11 27.55
CA GLU A 109 11.10 -20.06 26.83
C GLU A 109 11.84 -19.75 25.51
N PRO A 110 11.16 -19.87 24.35
CA PRO A 110 11.80 -19.62 23.07
C PRO A 110 12.24 -18.16 22.98
N ALA A 111 13.41 -17.93 22.40
CA ALA A 111 13.93 -16.58 22.20
C ALA A 111 12.91 -15.71 21.43
N PRO A 112 12.73 -14.43 21.79
CA PRO A 112 11.76 -13.56 21.13
C PRO A 112 12.01 -13.49 19.61
N GLY A 113 11.09 -14.03 18.81
CA GLY A 113 11.11 -13.94 17.35
C GLY A 113 11.49 -15.19 16.55
N SER A 114 11.83 -16.34 17.17
CA SER A 114 12.04 -17.59 16.39
C SER A 114 10.71 -18.33 16.14
N MET A 115 10.33 -18.51 14.88
CA MET A 115 9.03 -19.07 14.48
C MET A 115 9.08 -20.59 14.21
N HIS A 116 8.17 -21.35 14.82
CA HIS A 116 8.01 -22.80 14.63
C HIS A 116 6.67 -23.17 13.94
N VAL A 117 6.32 -22.49 12.85
CA VAL A 117 5.15 -22.89 12.04
C VAL A 117 5.57 -23.95 11.01
N ASN A 118 5.01 -25.15 11.16
CA ASN A 118 5.19 -26.25 10.21
C ASN A 118 4.65 -25.85 8.82
N PHE A 119 5.41 -26.13 7.76
CA PHE A 119 5.08 -25.71 6.39
C PHE A 119 3.76 -26.29 5.86
N GLN A 120 3.51 -27.57 6.12
CA GLN A 120 2.27 -28.27 5.77
C GLN A 120 1.07 -27.67 6.52
N HIS A 121 1.26 -27.27 7.79
CA HIS A 121 0.23 -26.56 8.56
C HIS A 121 -0.08 -25.19 7.94
N PHE A 122 0.95 -24.41 7.57
CA PHE A 122 0.79 -23.10 6.93
C PHE A 122 0.06 -23.20 5.58
N LEU A 123 0.50 -24.08 4.68
CA LEU A 123 -0.15 -24.26 3.37
C LEU A 123 -1.61 -24.71 3.50
N THR A 124 -1.90 -25.60 4.45
CA THR A 124 -3.27 -26.08 4.69
C THR A 124 -4.15 -24.98 5.28
N GLU A 125 -3.61 -24.15 6.18
CA GLU A 125 -4.33 -22.99 6.72
C GLU A 125 -4.57 -21.93 5.64
N LEU A 126 -3.59 -21.65 4.78
CA LEU A 126 -3.72 -20.75 3.62
C LEU A 126 -4.85 -21.20 2.67
N LEU A 127 -4.91 -22.49 2.35
CA LEU A 127 -6.01 -23.07 1.57
C LEU A 127 -7.36 -22.86 2.28
N PHE A 128 -7.42 -23.21 3.56
CA PHE A 128 -8.65 -23.22 4.36
C PHE A 128 -9.13 -21.84 4.85
N SER A 129 -8.32 -20.81 4.68
CA SER A 129 -8.63 -19.40 4.92
C SER A 129 -8.65 -18.57 3.62
N SER A 130 -8.71 -19.22 2.46
CA SER A 130 -8.94 -18.59 1.16
C SER A 130 -10.28 -17.81 1.15
N PRO A 131 -10.26 -16.47 0.91
CA PRO A 131 -11.49 -15.66 0.93
C PRO A 131 -12.53 -16.09 -0.11
N ARG A 132 -12.06 -16.58 -1.28
CA ARG A 132 -12.90 -16.96 -2.42
C ARG A 132 -13.45 -18.39 -2.32
N LEU A 133 -12.92 -19.22 -1.41
CA LEU A 133 -13.31 -20.62 -1.27
C LEU A 133 -13.53 -20.98 0.21
N PRO A 134 -14.66 -20.54 0.82
CA PRO A 134 -14.93 -20.78 2.23
C PRO A 134 -15.23 -22.27 2.50
N PHE A 135 -14.34 -22.92 3.25
CA PHE A 135 -14.50 -24.32 3.66
C PHE A 135 -15.24 -24.45 4.99
N SER A 136 -16.40 -25.12 4.98
CA SER A 136 -17.09 -25.52 6.20
C SER A 136 -16.29 -26.57 7.00
N LYS A 137 -16.52 -26.68 8.32
CA LYS A 137 -15.84 -27.70 9.17
C LYS A 137 -15.98 -29.14 8.62
N PRO A 138 -17.14 -29.60 8.07
CA PRO A 138 -17.23 -30.88 7.39
C PRO A 138 -16.33 -31.00 6.15
N GLN A 139 -16.24 -29.96 5.30
CA GLN A 139 -15.36 -29.97 4.13
C GLN A 139 -13.88 -29.98 4.53
N LYS A 140 -13.47 -29.17 5.51
CA LYS A 140 -12.11 -29.20 6.07
C LYS A 140 -11.74 -30.62 6.53
N ARG A 141 -12.62 -31.29 7.29
CA ARG A 141 -12.41 -32.71 7.71
C ARG A 141 -12.34 -33.69 6.54
N ALA A 142 -13.21 -33.55 5.55
CA ALA A 142 -13.24 -34.44 4.39
C ALA A 142 -11.93 -34.35 3.58
N ILE A 143 -11.39 -33.14 3.39
CA ILE A 143 -10.14 -32.91 2.67
C ILE A 143 -8.94 -33.48 3.44
N LEU A 144 -8.85 -33.22 4.75
CA LEU A 144 -7.79 -33.79 5.60
C LEU A 144 -7.84 -35.33 5.63
N SER A 145 -9.04 -35.91 5.71
CA SER A 145 -9.23 -37.36 5.65
C SER A 145 -8.83 -37.93 4.29
N TRP A 146 -9.21 -37.27 3.19
CA TRP A 146 -8.84 -37.68 1.84
C TRP A 146 -7.32 -37.63 1.62
N ALA A 147 -6.64 -36.58 2.08
CA ALA A 147 -5.18 -36.51 2.03
C ALA A 147 -4.52 -37.66 2.82
N LYS A 148 -5.13 -38.08 3.93
CA LYS A 148 -4.64 -39.19 4.77
C LYS A 148 -4.80 -40.54 4.07
N GLU A 149 -5.94 -40.79 3.42
CA GLU A 149 -6.15 -42.01 2.63
C GLU A 149 -5.24 -42.06 1.39
N LEU A 150 -4.80 -40.92 0.85
CA LEU A 150 -3.77 -40.84 -0.19
C LEU A 150 -2.33 -41.01 0.32
N GLY A 151 -2.13 -41.16 1.63
CA GLY A 151 -0.81 -41.39 2.23
C GLY A 151 0.08 -40.15 2.36
N ALA A 152 -0.49 -38.93 2.32
CA ALA A 152 0.28 -37.72 2.59
C ALA A 152 0.79 -37.70 4.04
N GLN A 153 2.02 -37.22 4.24
CA GLN A 153 2.66 -37.06 5.54
C GLN A 153 2.33 -35.70 6.16
N ASP A 154 2.54 -35.56 7.48
CA ASP A 154 2.43 -34.29 8.22
C ASP A 154 1.09 -33.53 8.04
N ILE A 155 0.00 -34.28 7.87
CA ILE A 155 -1.34 -33.71 7.71
C ILE A 155 -1.79 -33.08 9.04
N PRO A 156 -2.07 -31.77 9.10
CA PRO A 156 -2.45 -31.11 10.34
C PRO A 156 -3.83 -31.55 10.83
N SER A 157 -3.97 -31.67 12.15
CA SER A 157 -5.30 -31.78 12.76
C SER A 157 -6.04 -30.44 12.70
N LEU A 158 -7.38 -30.45 12.78
CA LEU A 158 -8.15 -29.19 12.89
C LEU A 158 -7.75 -28.35 14.11
N TYR A 159 -7.30 -28.98 15.20
CA TYR A 159 -6.79 -28.27 16.37
C TYR A 159 -5.47 -27.57 16.04
N SER A 160 -4.54 -28.28 15.40
CA SER A 160 -3.25 -27.75 14.95
C SER A 160 -3.40 -26.60 13.95
N LEU A 161 -4.43 -26.66 13.08
CA LEU A 161 -4.78 -25.55 12.18
C LEU A 161 -5.32 -24.33 12.92
N ASN A 162 -6.24 -24.50 13.88
CA ASN A 162 -6.70 -23.38 14.69
C ASN A 162 -5.56 -22.74 15.49
N ARG A 163 -4.60 -23.54 15.98
CA ARG A 163 -3.38 -23.02 16.63
C ARG A 163 -2.51 -22.23 15.65
N CYS A 164 -2.22 -22.79 14.47
CA CYS A 164 -1.51 -22.10 13.38
C CYS A 164 -2.19 -20.78 12.98
N HIS A 165 -3.53 -20.78 12.88
CA HIS A 165 -4.32 -19.59 12.61
C HIS A 165 -4.13 -18.50 13.66
N GLU A 166 -4.21 -18.83 14.95
CA GLU A 166 -3.99 -17.86 16.04
C GLU A 166 -2.52 -17.40 16.11
N GLU A 167 -1.55 -18.26 15.81
CA GLU A 167 -0.13 -17.88 15.68
C GLU A 167 0.08 -16.87 14.53
N ILE A 168 -0.46 -17.13 13.34
CA ILE A 168 -0.42 -16.21 12.19
C ILE A 168 -1.14 -14.90 12.51
N LYS A 169 -2.30 -14.96 13.17
CA LYS A 169 -3.12 -13.79 13.55
C LYS A 169 -2.46 -12.93 14.63
N ASN A 170 -1.70 -13.53 15.54
CA ASN A 170 -0.87 -12.80 16.50
C ASN A 170 0.34 -12.13 15.83
N LEU A 171 0.90 -12.74 14.79
CA LEU A 171 2.03 -12.20 14.02
C LEU A 171 1.62 -11.05 13.08
N VAL A 172 0.58 -11.27 12.27
CA VAL A 172 0.09 -10.33 11.24
C VAL A 172 -0.89 -9.28 11.82
N GLY A 173 -1.35 -9.51 13.05
CA GLY A 173 -2.32 -8.67 13.75
C GLY A 173 -3.77 -8.92 13.32
N ASN A 174 -4.69 -8.63 14.25
CA ASN A 174 -6.12 -8.55 13.97
C ASN A 174 -6.52 -7.08 13.75
N PRO A 175 -6.82 -6.64 12.51
CA PRO A 175 -7.15 -5.25 12.24
C PRO A 175 -8.55 -4.86 12.74
N THR A 176 -9.42 -5.83 13.07
CA THR A 176 -10.85 -5.58 13.32
C THR A 176 -11.12 -5.15 14.76
N ARG A 177 -11.60 -3.91 14.94
CA ARG A 177 -12.09 -3.38 16.23
C ARG A 177 -13.62 -3.17 16.21
N LYS A 178 -14.24 -3.33 17.38
CA LYS A 178 -15.66 -3.02 17.60
C LYS A 178 -15.87 -1.51 17.73
N VAL A 179 -16.93 -0.99 17.11
CA VAL A 179 -17.40 0.40 17.24
C VAL A 179 -18.83 0.40 17.78
N ILE A 180 -19.14 1.41 18.59
CA ILE A 180 -20.50 1.76 19.01
C ILE A 180 -20.71 3.20 18.56
N SER A 181 -21.68 3.45 17.68
CA SER A 181 -21.97 4.80 17.19
C SER A 181 -22.63 5.67 18.26
N ALA A 182 -22.70 6.98 18.01
CA ALA A 182 -23.45 7.92 18.85
C ALA A 182 -24.95 7.54 18.98
N SER A 183 -25.52 6.84 17.98
CA SER A 183 -26.90 6.32 18.01
C SER A 183 -27.03 4.96 18.71
N GLY A 184 -25.93 4.38 19.20
CA GLY A 184 -25.87 3.06 19.82
C GLY A 184 -25.76 1.89 18.83
N ASN A 185 -25.62 2.14 17.53
CA ASN A 185 -25.44 1.09 16.53
C ASN A 185 -24.07 0.42 16.69
N ILE A 186 -24.04 -0.91 16.66
CA ILE A 186 -22.82 -1.70 16.78
C ILE A 186 -22.39 -2.18 15.38
N PHE A 187 -21.15 -1.92 15.03
CA PHE A 187 -20.48 -2.47 13.85
C PHE A 187 -18.99 -2.68 14.14
N TYR A 188 -18.26 -3.20 13.16
CA TYR A 188 -16.83 -3.47 13.25
C TYR A 188 -16.12 -2.74 12.11
N ILE A 189 -14.92 -2.25 12.40
CA ILE A 189 -14.05 -1.55 11.45
C ILE A 189 -12.66 -2.21 11.44
N ASN A 190 -12.12 -2.43 10.26
CA ASN A 190 -10.72 -2.79 10.07
C ASN A 190 -9.83 -1.55 10.13
N ASP A 191 -8.68 -1.68 10.78
CA ASP A 191 -7.67 -0.65 10.82
C ASP A 191 -7.04 -0.40 9.43
N ILE A 192 -7.23 0.82 8.94
CA ILE A 192 -6.69 1.29 7.67
C ILE A 192 -5.16 1.35 7.66
N ALA A 193 -4.51 1.66 8.80
CA ALA A 193 -3.05 1.71 8.88
C ALA A 193 -2.45 0.32 8.63
N ASN A 194 -3.07 -0.72 9.18
CA ASN A 194 -2.72 -2.12 8.91
C ASN A 194 -2.97 -2.55 7.45
N SER A 195 -3.96 -1.98 6.76
CA SER A 195 -4.16 -2.23 5.31
C SER A 195 -3.09 -1.57 4.45
N ILE A 196 -2.79 -0.28 4.70
CA ILE A 196 -1.72 0.45 4.00
C ILE A 196 -0.36 -0.23 4.27
N ALA A 197 -0.10 -0.65 5.51
CA ALA A 197 1.13 -1.37 5.85
C ALA A 197 1.28 -2.68 5.06
N LYS A 198 0.18 -3.41 4.79
CA LYS A 198 0.20 -4.63 3.96
C LYS A 198 0.44 -4.33 2.49
N ASP A 199 -0.09 -3.23 1.95
CA ASP A 199 0.21 -2.79 0.58
C ASP A 199 1.69 -2.43 0.41
N TYR A 200 2.27 -1.71 1.39
CA TYR A 200 3.69 -1.34 1.38
C TYR A 200 4.62 -2.52 1.66
N ALA A 201 4.19 -3.50 2.47
CA ALA A 201 4.96 -4.71 2.77
C ALA A 201 4.94 -5.77 1.66
N ASN A 202 4.02 -5.68 0.69
CA ASN A 202 3.97 -6.56 -0.47
C ASN A 202 4.90 -6.03 -1.58
N PRO A 203 5.99 -6.73 -1.94
CA PRO A 203 6.94 -6.25 -2.93
C PRO A 203 6.33 -5.95 -4.30
N LEU A 204 5.37 -6.76 -4.76
CA LEU A 204 4.73 -6.59 -6.08
C LEU A 204 3.81 -5.36 -6.10
N THR A 205 3.07 -5.16 -5.00
CA THR A 205 2.21 -3.99 -4.82
C THR A 205 3.04 -2.72 -4.71
N ARG A 206 4.07 -2.74 -3.85
CA ARG A 206 4.95 -1.60 -3.59
C ARG A 206 5.77 -1.20 -4.81
N PHE A 207 6.26 -2.15 -5.60
CA PHE A 207 6.99 -1.87 -6.85
C PHE A 207 6.16 -1.08 -7.88
N ALA A 208 4.84 -1.26 -7.88
CA ALA A 208 3.93 -0.56 -8.79
C ALA A 208 3.43 0.80 -8.25
N MET A 209 3.74 1.16 -6.99
CA MET A 209 3.28 2.42 -6.40
C MET A 209 4.02 3.63 -6.96
N GLN A 210 3.28 4.72 -7.14
CA GLN A 210 3.78 6.03 -7.49
C GLN A 210 3.55 6.99 -6.31
N ASP A 211 4.62 7.30 -5.56
CA ASP A 211 4.52 8.11 -4.33
C ASP A 211 4.38 9.63 -4.56
N PHE A 212 4.68 10.10 -5.77
CA PHE A 212 4.65 11.52 -6.13
C PHE A 212 3.54 11.83 -7.15
N PRO A 213 2.87 12.99 -7.07
CA PRO A 213 2.03 13.45 -8.16
C PRO A 213 2.86 13.60 -9.44
N GLU A 214 2.24 13.37 -10.59
CA GLU A 214 2.90 13.38 -11.89
C GLU A 214 2.25 14.39 -12.82
N ASP A 215 3.06 15.28 -13.40
CA ASP A 215 2.66 16.09 -14.55
C ASP A 215 2.56 15.20 -15.79
N GLY A 216 1.33 14.77 -16.09
CA GLY A 216 0.96 14.02 -17.28
C GLY A 216 0.62 14.89 -18.50
N GLY A 217 0.83 16.20 -18.43
CA GLY A 217 0.37 17.15 -19.44
C GLY A 217 -1.16 17.28 -19.48
N GLU A 218 -1.75 17.29 -20.68
CA GLU A 218 -3.20 17.50 -20.86
C GLU A 218 -4.09 16.29 -20.46
N GLY A 219 -3.49 15.13 -20.16
CA GLY A 219 -4.21 13.87 -19.92
C GLY A 219 -4.14 13.38 -18.46
N MET A 220 -5.23 12.78 -17.99
CA MET A 220 -5.29 12.08 -16.70
C MET A 220 -5.71 10.62 -16.89
N SER A 221 -4.73 9.71 -17.01
CA SER A 221 -4.97 8.26 -17.08
C SER A 221 -4.97 7.62 -15.68
N GLN A 222 -3.98 8.01 -14.87
CA GLN A 222 -3.75 7.54 -13.51
C GLN A 222 -4.23 8.55 -12.47
N VAL A 223 -4.46 8.10 -11.22
CA VAL A 223 -4.94 8.98 -10.15
C VAL A 223 -3.93 10.06 -9.81
N PHE A 224 -2.64 9.68 -9.75
CA PHE A 224 -1.52 10.59 -9.50
C PHE A 224 -1.25 11.60 -10.64
N ASN A 225 -1.90 11.48 -11.81
CA ASN A 225 -1.91 12.56 -12.83
C ASN A 225 -2.91 13.67 -12.52
N GLY A 226 -3.71 13.57 -11.45
CA GLY A 226 -4.72 14.57 -11.14
C GLY A 226 -4.10 15.91 -10.71
N GLY A 227 -4.33 16.98 -11.48
CA GLY A 227 -3.78 18.33 -11.18
C GLY A 227 -4.11 18.87 -9.77
N LYS A 228 -5.14 18.35 -9.10
CA LYS A 228 -5.41 18.63 -7.68
C LYS A 228 -4.33 18.08 -6.74
N LEU A 229 -3.83 16.87 -6.99
CA LEU A 229 -2.71 16.28 -6.23
C LEU A 229 -1.39 17.01 -6.51
N LEU A 230 -1.23 17.57 -7.72
CA LEU A 230 -0.04 18.30 -8.13
C LEU A 230 0.00 19.77 -7.64
N HIS A 231 -1.15 20.43 -7.50
CA HIS A 231 -1.22 21.89 -7.26
C HIS A 231 -2.09 22.35 -6.08
N GLU A 232 -3.11 21.58 -5.66
CA GLU A 232 -4.07 22.00 -4.61
C GLU A 232 -3.84 21.31 -3.26
N LEU A 233 -3.22 20.14 -3.25
CA LEU A 233 -3.02 19.29 -2.07
C LEU A 233 -1.56 19.33 -1.59
N PRO A 234 -1.30 19.08 -0.29
CA PRO A 234 0.06 19.04 0.22
C PRO A 234 0.92 18.01 -0.50
N SER A 235 2.12 18.43 -0.91
CA SER A 235 3.16 17.56 -1.45
C SER A 235 3.42 16.34 -0.56
N PRO A 236 3.85 15.19 -1.13
CA PRO A 236 4.65 14.22 -0.41
C PRO A 236 5.73 14.94 0.42
N PRO A 237 5.84 14.66 1.73
CA PRO A 237 6.60 15.53 2.63
C PRO A 237 8.11 15.31 2.55
N ALA A 238 8.56 14.22 1.91
CA ALA A 238 9.96 13.86 1.79
C ALA A 238 10.27 13.20 0.44
N ILE A 239 11.56 13.23 0.08
CA ILE A 239 12.16 12.48 -1.03
C ILE A 239 13.51 11.90 -0.58
N ARG A 240 13.87 10.71 -1.06
CA ARG A 240 15.22 10.16 -0.94
C ARG A 240 15.99 10.41 -2.24
N VAL A 241 17.16 11.05 -2.15
CA VAL A 241 18.11 11.26 -3.25
C VAL A 241 19.48 10.81 -2.77
N ASP A 242 20.12 9.90 -3.52
CA ASP A 242 21.45 9.33 -3.21
C ASP A 242 21.62 8.84 -1.76
N GLY A 243 20.57 8.21 -1.23
CA GLY A 243 20.50 7.71 0.15
C GLY A 243 20.02 8.74 1.19
N THR A 244 20.25 10.03 0.97
CA THR A 244 19.87 11.13 1.87
C THR A 244 18.38 11.48 1.72
N VAL A 245 17.71 11.77 2.85
CA VAL A 245 16.29 12.19 2.86
C VAL A 245 16.20 13.71 2.95
N TYR A 246 15.45 14.32 2.04
CA TYR A 246 15.15 15.75 1.99
C TYR A 246 13.66 15.95 2.26
N PHE A 247 13.29 16.99 3.00
CA PHE A 247 11.90 17.31 3.33
C PHE A 247 11.46 18.63 2.71
N VAL A 248 10.16 18.75 2.44
CA VAL A 248 9.56 20.04 2.07
C VAL A 248 9.68 21.05 3.23
N ASP A 249 9.68 22.33 2.89
CA ASP A 249 9.84 23.47 3.82
C ASP A 249 11.20 23.53 4.59
N GLU A 250 12.15 22.64 4.30
CA GLU A 250 13.50 22.65 4.90
C GLU A 250 14.56 23.20 3.94
N LEU A 251 15.49 24.01 4.45
CA LEU A 251 16.62 24.51 3.66
C LEU A 251 17.52 23.34 3.23
N LEU A 252 17.76 23.19 1.93
CA LEU A 252 18.79 22.32 1.35
C LEU A 252 19.83 23.13 0.59
N GLN A 253 20.98 22.51 0.28
CA GLN A 253 22.01 23.08 -0.58
C GLN A 253 22.15 22.25 -1.86
N GLU A 254 22.29 22.96 -2.98
CA GLU A 254 22.53 22.38 -4.30
C GLU A 254 24.03 22.17 -4.58
N CYS A 255 24.33 21.37 -5.61
CA CYS A 255 25.68 21.12 -6.10
C CYS A 255 26.42 22.37 -6.61
N SER A 256 25.71 23.47 -6.92
CA SER A 256 26.31 24.77 -7.24
C SER A 256 26.87 25.49 -6.00
N GLY A 257 26.42 25.11 -4.80
CA GLY A 257 26.65 25.81 -3.54
C GLY A 257 25.53 26.80 -3.17
N ASP A 258 24.55 27.02 -4.04
CA ASP A 258 23.33 27.79 -3.74
C ASP A 258 22.38 26.99 -2.85
N TYR A 259 21.38 27.65 -2.28
CA TYR A 259 20.42 27.03 -1.36
C TYR A 259 19.00 27.13 -1.90
N PHE A 260 18.14 26.23 -1.44
CA PHE A 260 16.77 26.11 -1.91
C PHE A 260 15.82 25.69 -0.78
N PHE A 261 14.56 26.12 -0.86
CA PHE A 261 13.45 25.63 -0.04
C PHE A 261 12.44 24.90 -0.95
N PRO A 262 12.43 23.55 -0.98
CA PRO A 262 11.44 22.79 -1.74
C PRO A 262 10.07 22.91 -1.08
N GLU A 263 9.05 23.24 -1.88
CA GLU A 263 7.65 23.30 -1.44
C GLU A 263 6.88 22.06 -1.91
N HIS A 264 7.14 21.61 -3.14
CA HIS A 264 6.48 20.44 -3.74
C HIS A 264 7.46 19.53 -4.49
N PHE A 265 7.32 18.22 -4.31
CA PHE A 265 7.99 17.17 -5.08
C PHE A 265 7.02 16.51 -6.05
N PHE A 266 7.39 16.39 -7.32
CA PHE A 266 6.53 15.82 -8.37
C PHE A 266 7.36 15.13 -9.48
N LEU A 267 6.77 14.15 -10.16
CA LEU A 267 7.32 13.59 -11.39
C LEU A 267 6.96 14.45 -12.60
N ALA A 268 7.90 14.59 -13.53
CA ALA A 268 7.64 15.12 -14.86
C ALA A 268 8.56 14.48 -15.91
N ALA A 269 8.16 14.55 -17.17
CA ALA A 269 9.07 14.34 -18.29
C ALA A 269 10.00 15.57 -18.43
N PRO A 270 11.33 15.39 -18.66
CA PRO A 270 12.25 16.53 -18.84
C PRO A 270 11.82 17.49 -19.95
N GLU A 271 11.14 16.95 -20.98
CA GLU A 271 10.66 17.69 -22.15
C GLU A 271 9.46 18.60 -21.85
N ALA A 272 8.63 18.23 -20.87
CA ALA A 272 7.50 19.04 -20.42
C ALA A 272 7.99 20.32 -19.72
N ILE A 273 9.11 20.23 -19.00
CA ILE A 273 9.74 21.38 -18.31
C ILE A 273 10.63 22.17 -19.29
N ALA A 274 11.38 21.49 -20.16
CA ALA A 274 12.33 22.14 -21.08
C ALA A 274 11.69 22.68 -22.38
N GLY A 275 10.42 22.37 -22.66
CA GLY A 275 9.70 22.80 -23.87
C GLY A 275 10.29 22.27 -25.18
N SER A 276 11.10 21.21 -25.13
CA SER A 276 11.83 20.67 -26.27
C SER A 276 11.59 19.16 -26.37
N ALA A 277 10.84 18.75 -27.39
CA ALA A 277 10.58 17.35 -27.69
C ALA A 277 11.77 16.73 -28.44
N THR A 278 12.39 15.70 -27.86
CA THR A 278 13.40 14.86 -28.49
C THR A 278 12.84 13.45 -28.68
N GLY A 279 13.23 12.76 -29.76
CA GLY A 279 12.59 11.50 -30.17
C GLY A 279 12.91 10.26 -29.32
N PHE A 280 13.25 10.42 -28.04
CA PHE A 280 13.49 9.33 -27.10
C PHE A 280 12.38 9.29 -26.06
N LEU A 281 12.02 8.09 -25.58
CA LEU A 281 11.11 7.94 -24.43
C LEU A 281 11.67 8.72 -23.23
N PRO A 282 11.00 9.79 -22.75
CA PRO A 282 11.52 10.58 -21.66
C PRO A 282 11.47 9.76 -20.37
N THR A 283 12.63 9.40 -19.84
CA THR A 283 12.73 8.87 -18.48
C THR A 283 12.24 9.96 -17.53
N LYS A 284 11.08 9.73 -16.89
CA LYS A 284 10.51 10.65 -15.91
C LYS A 284 11.50 10.84 -14.76
N ALA A 285 11.63 12.07 -14.30
CA ALA A 285 12.48 12.42 -13.15
C ALA A 285 11.65 13.15 -12.10
N VAL A 286 12.09 13.09 -10.84
CA VAL A 286 11.48 13.89 -9.77
C VAL A 286 12.08 15.29 -9.81
N TYR A 287 11.22 16.29 -9.70
CA TYR A 287 11.56 17.70 -9.63
C TYR A 287 11.03 18.29 -8.33
N ALA A 288 11.67 19.37 -7.90
CA ALA A 288 11.23 20.16 -6.77
C ALA A 288 10.81 21.56 -7.25
N LEU A 289 9.56 21.93 -6.98
CA LEU A 289 9.06 23.30 -7.08
C LEU A 289 9.27 23.97 -5.73
N GLY A 290 9.83 25.18 -5.71
CA GLY A 290 10.16 25.85 -4.47
C GLY A 290 10.81 27.21 -4.69
N TRP A 291 11.65 27.62 -3.75
CA TRP A 291 12.18 28.98 -3.67
C TRP A 291 13.72 28.99 -3.57
N ALA A 292 14.38 29.68 -4.49
CA ALA A 292 15.81 29.98 -4.41
C ALA A 292 16.13 30.74 -3.11
N ALA A 293 17.26 30.43 -2.48
CA ALA A 293 17.75 31.12 -1.30
C ALA A 293 19.24 31.48 -1.41
N THR A 294 19.57 32.75 -1.27
CA THR A 294 20.96 33.24 -1.28
C THR A 294 21.40 33.57 0.15
N ARG A 295 22.56 33.05 0.56
CA ARG A 295 23.16 33.35 1.87
C ARG A 295 23.93 34.67 1.82
N THR A 296 23.59 35.62 2.69
CA THR A 296 24.29 36.90 2.86
C THR A 296 24.79 37.08 4.29
N GLU A 297 25.62 38.10 4.54
CA GLU A 297 26.04 38.46 5.92
C GLU A 297 24.85 38.81 6.83
N ALA A 298 23.75 39.30 6.27
CA ALA A 298 22.54 39.69 7.00
C ALA A 298 21.54 38.53 7.21
N GLY A 299 21.81 37.35 6.65
CA GLY A 299 20.91 36.19 6.67
C GLY A 299 20.66 35.61 5.28
N PHE A 300 19.86 34.54 5.25
CA PHE A 300 19.30 33.98 4.03
C PHE A 300 18.20 34.91 3.48
N ILE A 301 18.28 35.17 2.18
CA ILE A 301 17.27 35.87 1.39
C ILE A 301 16.60 34.83 0.50
N ILE A 302 15.31 34.61 0.71
CA ILE A 302 14.46 33.78 -0.16
C ILE A 302 13.97 34.67 -1.31
N ASN A 303 14.04 34.17 -2.55
CA ASN A 303 13.55 34.85 -3.74
C ASN A 303 12.01 34.89 -3.80
N ASP A 304 11.43 35.92 -4.41
CA ASP A 304 9.98 36.11 -4.52
C ASP A 304 9.34 35.32 -5.68
N GLU A 305 10.16 34.73 -6.57
CA GLU A 305 9.71 33.89 -7.68
C GLU A 305 9.99 32.40 -7.38
N ARG A 306 9.03 31.54 -7.73
CA ARG A 306 9.19 30.08 -7.65
C ARG A 306 9.95 29.55 -8.85
N GLU A 307 10.80 28.57 -8.60
CA GLU A 307 11.54 27.85 -9.64
C GLU A 307 11.38 26.34 -9.49
N ILE A 308 11.68 25.62 -10.57
CA ILE A 308 11.65 24.16 -10.63
C ILE A 308 13.08 23.68 -10.85
N ILE A 309 13.62 22.92 -9.90
CA ILE A 309 14.97 22.32 -10.00
C ILE A 309 14.88 20.79 -10.03
N PRO A 310 15.77 20.10 -10.76
CA PRO A 310 15.84 18.64 -10.74
C PRO A 310 16.35 18.18 -9.38
N THR A 311 15.76 17.14 -8.77
CA THR A 311 16.21 16.67 -7.45
C THR A 311 17.65 16.12 -7.46
N ALA A 312 18.17 15.80 -8.64
CA ALA A 312 19.59 15.47 -8.87
C ALA A 312 20.57 16.64 -8.67
N SER A 313 20.11 17.89 -8.45
CA SER A 313 20.97 18.99 -8.03
C SER A 313 21.24 18.99 -6.52
N PHE A 314 20.46 18.25 -5.72
CA PHE A 314 20.55 18.27 -4.26
C PHE A 314 21.89 17.69 -3.78
N GLN A 315 22.53 18.36 -2.81
CA GLN A 315 23.84 17.95 -2.28
C GLN A 315 23.88 17.81 -0.76
N ARG A 316 23.27 18.74 -0.01
CA ARG A 316 23.24 18.68 1.47
C ARG A 316 21.84 18.91 1.99
N SER A 317 21.40 18.02 2.86
CA SER A 317 20.15 18.11 3.62
C SER A 317 20.22 19.15 4.73
N PHE A 318 19.06 19.55 5.25
CA PHE A 318 18.96 20.46 6.39
C PHE A 318 19.72 19.95 7.63
N GLU A 319 19.76 18.63 7.85
CA GLU A 319 20.51 18.04 8.97
C GLU A 319 22.03 18.26 8.80
N GLU A 320 22.55 18.07 7.59
CA GLU A 320 23.97 18.27 7.25
C GLU A 320 24.41 19.72 7.27
N ILE A 321 23.49 20.65 6.95
CA ILE A 321 23.68 22.09 7.13
C ILE A 321 23.67 22.44 8.63
N SER A 322 22.73 21.85 9.40
CA SER A 322 22.60 22.08 10.84
C SER A 322 23.79 21.58 11.67
N ARG A 323 24.54 20.59 11.18
CA ARG A 323 25.83 20.13 11.77
C ARG A 323 26.91 21.23 11.76
N CYS A 324 26.74 22.31 10.99
CA CYS A 324 27.59 23.50 11.00
C CYS A 324 26.81 24.74 11.49
N PRO A 325 26.59 24.94 12.81
CA PRO A 325 25.73 26.01 13.33
C PRO A 325 26.08 27.44 12.86
N SER A 326 27.35 27.71 12.53
CA SER A 326 27.81 28.98 11.95
C SER A 326 27.24 29.28 10.56
N GLU A 327 26.82 28.25 9.82
CA GLU A 327 26.20 28.37 8.50
C GLU A 327 24.80 28.97 8.63
N LEU A 328 24.01 28.46 9.58
CA LEU A 328 22.64 28.90 9.91
C LEU A 328 22.58 30.11 10.86
N ALA A 329 23.66 30.45 11.55
CA ALA A 329 23.70 31.51 12.58
C ALA A 329 23.26 32.91 12.09
N CYS A 330 23.34 33.18 10.79
CA CYS A 330 22.86 34.43 10.19
C CYS A 330 21.33 34.54 10.13
N GLY A 331 20.60 33.44 10.30
CA GLY A 331 19.13 33.42 10.30
C GLY A 331 18.50 33.75 8.94
N LEU A 332 17.19 33.98 8.94
CA LEU A 332 16.44 34.54 7.80
C LEU A 332 16.35 36.07 7.94
N THR A 333 16.48 36.77 6.82
CA THR A 333 16.23 38.22 6.74
C THR A 333 14.76 38.55 7.07
N GLU A 334 14.49 39.76 7.58
CA GLU A 334 13.13 40.17 8.01
C GLU A 334 12.07 40.06 6.89
N SER A 335 12.47 40.28 5.63
CA SER A 335 11.64 40.07 4.44
C SER A 335 11.24 38.59 4.28
N SER A 336 12.17 37.67 4.46
CA SER A 336 11.99 36.23 4.17
C SER A 336 11.42 35.43 5.34
N LYS A 337 11.35 35.99 6.57
CA LYS A 337 10.73 35.32 7.74
C LYS A 337 9.25 34.98 7.59
N LYS A 338 8.55 35.53 6.59
CA LYS A 338 7.16 35.16 6.27
C LYS A 338 7.05 33.95 5.35
N SER A 339 8.12 33.65 4.59
CA SER A 339 8.11 32.69 3.48
C SER A 339 8.82 31.38 3.83
N GLY A 340 9.48 31.29 4.98
CA GLY A 340 10.18 30.07 5.40
C GLY A 340 10.61 30.09 6.86
N SER A 341 11.17 28.98 7.32
CA SER A 341 11.66 28.78 8.69
C SER A 341 12.94 27.94 8.66
N LEU A 342 13.95 28.31 9.46
CA LEU A 342 15.16 27.48 9.63
C LEU A 342 14.96 26.47 10.77
N CYS A 343 13.91 25.66 10.63
CA CYS A 343 13.52 24.63 11.60
C CYS A 343 13.20 23.33 10.85
N PRO A 344 13.45 22.15 11.44
CA PRO A 344 12.98 20.90 10.85
C PRO A 344 11.46 20.87 10.68
N ASN A 345 11.03 20.34 9.54
CA ASN A 345 9.65 20.02 9.20
C ASN A 345 9.03 19.12 10.29
N VAL A 346 7.71 19.25 10.47
CA VAL A 346 6.97 18.43 11.44
C VAL A 346 7.11 16.94 11.13
N TRP A 347 7.15 16.56 9.85
CA TRP A 347 7.31 15.17 9.42
C TRP A 347 8.72 14.63 9.65
N HIS A 348 9.77 15.42 9.39
CA HIS A 348 11.15 15.06 9.72
C HIS A 348 11.29 14.74 11.22
N ARG A 349 10.77 15.63 12.09
CA ARG A 349 10.78 15.43 13.55
C ARG A 349 9.97 14.21 14.00
N LYS A 350 8.86 13.88 13.32
CA LYS A 350 8.03 12.70 13.62
C LYS A 350 8.65 11.39 13.11
N SER A 351 9.24 11.39 11.91
CA SER A 351 9.83 10.19 11.31
C SER A 351 11.17 9.83 11.97
N GLY A 352 11.91 10.83 12.46
CA GLY A 352 13.25 10.66 13.01
C GLY A 352 14.28 10.45 11.90
N GLY A 353 14.23 11.26 10.84
CA GLY A 353 15.13 11.18 9.67
C GLY A 353 14.78 10.08 8.66
N ARG A 354 13.73 9.28 8.93
CA ARG A 354 13.21 8.29 7.98
C ARG A 354 12.34 8.93 6.91
N MET A 355 12.25 8.27 5.76
CA MET A 355 11.35 8.63 4.67
C MET A 355 9.90 8.73 5.17
N ALA A 356 9.20 9.78 4.73
CA ALA A 356 7.80 10.02 5.07
C ALA A 356 6.99 10.07 3.77
N TYR A 357 6.03 9.16 3.63
CA TYR A 357 5.20 9.02 2.44
C TYR A 357 3.86 9.74 2.61
N ASN A 358 3.29 10.21 1.51
CA ASN A 358 1.88 10.59 1.43
C ASN A 358 1.13 9.45 0.72
N VAL A 359 -0.02 9.06 1.26
CA VAL A 359 -0.85 7.97 0.74
C VAL A 359 -2.27 8.54 0.55
N PRO A 360 -2.62 9.04 -0.64
CA PRO A 360 -3.98 9.43 -0.97
C PRO A 360 -4.87 8.18 -0.97
N LEU A 361 -6.10 8.34 -0.48
CA LEU A 361 -7.02 7.22 -0.26
C LEU A 361 -8.30 7.43 -1.06
N ILE A 362 -8.67 6.44 -1.87
CA ILE A 362 -9.99 6.40 -2.49
C ILE A 362 -10.91 5.69 -1.50
N ILE A 363 -11.77 6.46 -0.82
CA ILE A 363 -12.76 5.95 0.13
C ILE A 363 -14.12 6.03 -0.54
N PHE A 364 -14.80 4.90 -0.68
CA PHE A 364 -16.14 4.85 -1.25
C PHE A 364 -17.07 3.98 -0.41
N MET A 365 -18.37 4.23 -0.55
CA MET A 365 -19.44 3.48 0.10
C MET A 365 -20.39 2.96 -0.96
N ASP A 366 -20.78 1.70 -0.83
CA ASP A 366 -21.74 1.03 -1.69
C ASP A 366 -22.92 0.47 -0.86
N ASP A 367 -24.08 0.26 -1.51
CA ASP A 367 -25.27 -0.34 -0.91
C ASP A 367 -25.56 -1.75 -1.42
N ILE A 368 -24.78 -2.71 -0.93
CA ILE A 368 -25.01 -4.11 -1.26
C ILE A 368 -26.32 -4.62 -0.66
N SER A 369 -27.07 -5.38 -1.46
CA SER A 369 -28.19 -6.18 -1.00
C SER A 369 -27.89 -7.66 -1.22
N GLY A 370 -28.22 -8.49 -0.23
CA GLY A 370 -27.92 -9.92 -0.27
C GLY A 370 -28.67 -10.61 -1.42
N ASN A 371 -27.95 -10.97 -2.49
CA ASN A 371 -28.53 -11.73 -3.59
C ASN A 371 -28.89 -13.15 -3.10
N ILE A 372 -29.93 -13.73 -3.71
CA ILE A 372 -30.56 -15.02 -3.37
C ILE A 372 -31.46 -14.94 -2.11
N LEU A 373 -32.76 -14.72 -2.38
CA LEU A 373 -33.94 -15.05 -1.55
C LEU A 373 -34.29 -14.19 -0.32
N LYS A 374 -33.58 -13.10 -0.01
CA LYS A 374 -34.12 -12.03 0.84
C LYS A 374 -33.90 -10.64 0.26
N GLN A 375 -34.83 -10.25 -0.61
CA GLN A 375 -35.12 -8.86 -0.93
C GLN A 375 -35.21 -8.05 0.38
N TRP A 376 -34.59 -6.87 0.43
CA TRP A 376 -34.67 -5.86 1.52
C TRP A 376 -33.73 -5.94 2.73
N ASN A 377 -32.70 -6.79 2.75
CA ASN A 377 -31.56 -6.57 3.66
C ASN A 377 -30.49 -5.71 2.96
N LYS A 378 -30.65 -4.38 3.01
CA LYS A 378 -29.67 -3.40 2.54
C LYS A 378 -28.57 -3.25 3.60
N HIS A 379 -27.32 -3.43 3.19
CA HIS A 379 -26.15 -3.17 4.01
C HIS A 379 -25.34 -2.06 3.36
N HIS A 380 -24.88 -1.09 4.15
CA HIS A 380 -23.87 -0.15 3.68
C HIS A 380 -22.49 -0.71 3.99
N VAL A 381 -21.59 -0.64 3.01
CA VAL A 381 -20.20 -1.10 3.12
C VAL A 381 -19.27 0.04 2.73
N ILE A 382 -18.20 0.25 3.51
CA ILE A 382 -17.11 1.15 3.13
C ILE A 382 -15.91 0.33 2.70
N TYR A 383 -15.35 0.72 1.56
CA TYR A 383 -14.11 0.21 1.00
C TYR A 383 -13.08 1.33 0.86
N VAL A 384 -11.81 0.96 0.87
CA VAL A 384 -10.67 1.86 0.70
C VAL A 384 -9.68 1.28 -0.28
N MET A 385 -9.10 2.12 -1.13
CA MET A 385 -8.00 1.75 -2.03
C MET A 385 -6.85 2.76 -1.88
N ASN A 386 -5.62 2.27 -1.98
CA ASN A 386 -4.40 3.09 -1.96
C ASN A 386 -4.20 3.74 -3.34
N ALA A 387 -4.37 5.07 -3.44
CA ALA A 387 -4.38 5.77 -4.73
C ALA A 387 -3.00 6.06 -5.32
N ASN A 388 -1.91 5.65 -4.65
CA ASN A 388 -0.58 5.57 -5.27
C ASN A 388 -0.47 4.39 -6.25
N LEU A 389 -1.42 3.45 -6.25
CA LEU A 389 -1.46 2.35 -7.22
C LEU A 389 -2.02 2.79 -8.58
N PRO A 390 -1.56 2.18 -9.68
CA PRO A 390 -2.10 2.42 -11.00
C PRO A 390 -3.53 1.86 -11.12
N ARG A 391 -4.34 2.48 -11.97
CA ARG A 391 -5.74 2.17 -12.26
C ARG A 391 -5.97 0.68 -12.52
N GLU A 392 -5.09 0.08 -13.30
CA GLU A 392 -5.13 -1.32 -13.72
C GLU A 392 -5.02 -2.29 -12.53
N MET A 393 -4.50 -1.82 -11.40
CA MET A 393 -4.47 -2.53 -10.11
C MET A 393 -5.65 -2.13 -9.23
N LEU A 394 -6.00 -0.84 -9.17
CA LEU A 394 -7.18 -0.35 -8.42
C LEU A 394 -8.50 -1.03 -8.83
N GLU A 395 -8.63 -1.46 -10.08
CA GLU A 395 -9.79 -2.19 -10.60
C GLU A 395 -9.82 -3.69 -10.20
N GLN A 396 -8.77 -4.21 -9.55
CA GLN A 396 -8.69 -5.61 -9.10
C GLN A 396 -9.11 -5.76 -7.63
N GLU A 397 -9.94 -6.77 -7.34
CA GLU A 397 -10.46 -7.10 -5.99
C GLU A 397 -9.38 -7.14 -4.90
N PHE A 398 -8.16 -7.57 -5.22
CA PHE A 398 -7.06 -7.69 -4.26
C PHE A 398 -6.66 -6.34 -3.62
N TYR A 399 -6.87 -5.22 -4.32
CA TYR A 399 -6.51 -3.87 -3.86
C TYR A 399 -7.70 -3.09 -3.27
N VAL A 400 -8.87 -3.75 -3.14
CA VAL A 400 -10.09 -3.17 -2.57
C VAL A 400 -10.23 -3.60 -1.12
N HIS A 401 -9.72 -2.78 -0.19
CA HIS A 401 -9.74 -3.10 1.24
C HIS A 401 -11.12 -2.87 1.86
N PHE A 402 -11.77 -3.94 2.31
CA PHE A 402 -12.99 -3.86 3.11
C PHE A 402 -12.70 -3.24 4.49
N MET A 403 -13.36 -2.13 4.82
CA MET A 403 -13.22 -1.46 6.11
C MET A 403 -14.32 -1.82 7.09
N MET A 404 -15.59 -1.65 6.72
CA MET A 404 -16.72 -1.88 7.63
C MET A 404 -18.02 -2.14 6.87
N SER A 405 -18.97 -2.80 7.54
CA SER A 405 -20.35 -2.87 7.07
C SER A 405 -21.38 -2.82 8.20
N SER A 406 -22.59 -2.37 7.89
CA SER A 406 -23.73 -2.48 8.81
C SER A 406 -25.08 -2.56 8.09
N PRO A 407 -26.03 -3.38 8.59
CA PRO A 407 -27.46 -3.30 8.24
C PRO A 407 -28.25 -2.24 9.02
N HIS A 408 -27.65 -1.64 10.05
CA HIS A 408 -28.38 -0.82 11.05
C HIS A 408 -27.83 0.60 11.18
N ALA A 409 -26.52 0.78 10.99
CA ALA A 409 -25.91 2.10 10.98
C ALA A 409 -26.20 2.83 9.66
N ALA A 410 -26.55 4.12 9.76
CA ALA A 410 -26.75 4.96 8.59
C ALA A 410 -25.40 5.30 7.92
N PRO A 411 -25.38 5.64 6.60
CA PRO A 411 -24.17 6.04 5.88
C PRO A 411 -23.30 7.07 6.62
N MET A 412 -23.91 8.10 7.19
CA MET A 412 -23.18 9.14 7.90
C MET A 412 -22.51 8.64 9.19
N GLU A 413 -23.06 7.61 9.85
CA GLU A 413 -22.43 7.02 11.04
C GLU A 413 -21.18 6.21 10.67
N LEU A 414 -21.28 5.42 9.59
CA LEU A 414 -20.16 4.65 9.06
C LEU A 414 -19.04 5.57 8.56
N MET A 415 -19.39 6.62 7.81
CA MET A 415 -18.42 7.58 7.30
C MET A 415 -17.79 8.43 8.42
N HIS A 416 -18.53 8.71 9.50
CA HIS A 416 -17.97 9.36 10.69
C HIS A 416 -16.93 8.47 11.38
N ALA A 417 -17.25 7.19 11.62
CA ALA A 417 -16.29 6.23 12.17
C ALA A 417 -15.08 5.99 11.26
N MET A 418 -15.26 6.07 9.93
CA MET A 418 -14.17 6.01 8.96
C MET A 418 -13.23 7.21 9.12
N LYS A 419 -13.79 8.43 9.20
CA LYS A 419 -13.00 9.65 9.43
C LYS A 419 -12.20 9.57 10.75
N GLU A 420 -12.82 9.09 11.82
CA GLU A 420 -12.14 8.90 13.12
C GLU A 420 -11.04 7.82 13.08
N SER A 421 -11.03 6.92 12.10
CA SER A 421 -9.96 5.92 11.94
C SER A 421 -8.74 6.42 11.16
N ILE A 422 -8.84 7.59 10.53
CA ILE A 422 -7.79 8.22 9.72
C ILE A 422 -7.16 9.43 10.45
N SER A 423 -7.87 9.97 11.46
CA SER A 423 -7.49 11.17 12.21
C SER A 423 -6.62 10.86 13.43
#